data_AF-A0A346N8E3-F1
#
_entry.id   AF-A0A346N8E3-F1
#
_cell.length_a   1.000
_cell.length_b   1.000
_cell.length_c   1.000
_cell.angle_alpha   90.00
_cell.angle_beta   90.00
_cell.angle_gamma   90.00
#
_symmetry.space_group_name_H-M   'P 1'
#
loop_
_entity.id
_entity.type
_entity.pdbx_description
1 polymer ?
#
loop_
_entity_poly.entity_id
_entity_poly.type
_entity_poly.pdbx_seq_one_letter_code
_entity_poly.pdbx_strand_id
1 'polypeptide(L)'
;MLSSLFSPTLPAAFEYPLDDGLRVLLRPIRHEDAPRLRDGFRQLSQLARRRRFLDHVDDLSEEQLKAFTSTDDVSHVAWGALNLEKPDEPGIGIARYVRLEDDPKMADVAIVIADEYQGRGTGFVLQACLHLSAHRAGIRSFNYDVLSDNERIIKHLKLMGAEHAGRADNIDRLRMPVYSRAWDVPDGNEIGKRFAEVFRKLRSVQAAAD
;
A
#
# COMPACT_ATOMS: atom_id res chain seq x y z
N MET A 1 -29.68 -3.00 -2.55
CA MET A 1 -28.90 -2.57 -3.75
C MET A 1 -28.42 -1.11 -3.72
N LEU A 2 -28.49 -0.39 -2.58
CA LEU A 2 -27.91 0.96 -2.42
C LEU A 2 -26.48 0.97 -1.86
N SER A 3 -25.99 -0.18 -1.37
CA SER A 3 -24.67 -0.31 -0.74
C SER A 3 -23.50 -0.20 -1.71
N SER A 4 -23.75 -0.26 -3.02
CA SER A 4 -22.68 -0.04 -3.99
C SER A 4 -22.23 1.42 -3.94
N LEU A 5 -23.17 2.39 -3.83
CA LEU A 5 -22.98 3.85 -3.98
C LEU A 5 -21.97 4.52 -3.04
N PHE A 6 -21.59 3.88 -1.93
CA PHE A 6 -20.77 4.49 -0.88
C PHE A 6 -19.34 3.95 -0.87
N SER A 7 -18.39 4.83 -0.55
CA SER A 7 -17.00 4.45 -0.34
C SER A 7 -16.88 3.61 0.94
N PRO A 8 -16.15 2.48 0.93
CA PRO A 8 -15.91 1.68 2.14
C PRO A 8 -15.33 2.55 3.27
N THR A 9 -15.83 2.36 4.49
CA THR A 9 -15.20 2.91 5.69
C THR A 9 -14.40 1.80 6.36
N LEU A 10 -13.09 2.00 6.49
CA LEU A 10 -12.20 1.03 7.12
C LEU A 10 -12.32 1.13 8.65
N PRO A 11 -12.47 -0.01 9.36
CA PRO A 11 -12.22 -0.08 10.79
C PRO A 11 -10.76 0.24 11.14
N ALA A 12 -10.47 0.51 12.42
CA ALA A 12 -9.11 0.75 12.90
C ALA A 12 -8.19 -0.48 12.75
N ALA A 13 -8.76 -1.68 12.79
CA ALA A 13 -8.11 -2.93 12.45
C ALA A 13 -9.16 -3.92 11.94
N PHE A 14 -8.83 -4.76 10.97
CA PHE A 14 -9.75 -5.77 10.44
C PHE A 14 -9.01 -6.96 9.85
N GLU A 15 -9.65 -8.12 9.86
CA GLU A 15 -9.11 -9.31 9.21
C GLU A 15 -9.49 -9.37 7.73
N TYR A 16 -8.60 -9.92 6.91
CA TYR A 16 -8.83 -10.13 5.49
C TYR A 16 -8.24 -11.48 5.02
N PRO A 17 -8.98 -12.28 4.23
CA PRO A 17 -8.43 -13.47 3.60
C PRO A 17 -7.68 -13.10 2.32
N LEU A 18 -6.41 -13.48 2.24
CA LEU A 18 -5.61 -13.42 1.01
C LEU A 18 -6.13 -14.41 -0.05
N ASP A 19 -5.56 -14.36 -1.26
CA ASP A 19 -6.07 -15.16 -2.38
C ASP A 19 -5.92 -16.67 -2.19
N ASP A 20 -4.98 -17.08 -1.35
CA ASP A 20 -4.78 -18.48 -0.95
C ASP A 20 -5.44 -18.83 0.39
N GLY A 21 -6.25 -17.92 0.94
CA GLY A 21 -7.02 -18.13 2.16
C GLY A 21 -6.31 -17.73 3.46
N LEU A 22 -5.01 -17.40 3.44
CA LEU A 22 -4.32 -16.94 4.66
C LEU A 22 -5.02 -15.70 5.24
N ARG A 23 -5.32 -15.78 6.54
CA ARG A 23 -5.94 -14.67 7.28
C ARG A 23 -4.88 -13.70 7.75
N VAL A 24 -5.05 -12.44 7.38
CA VAL A 24 -4.15 -11.36 7.78
C VAL A 24 -4.90 -10.27 8.52
N LEU A 25 -4.24 -9.65 9.49
CA LEU A 25 -4.74 -8.45 10.16
C LEU A 25 -4.20 -7.22 9.42
N LEU A 26 -5.09 -6.33 8.99
CA LEU A 26 -4.74 -5.02 8.46
C LEU A 26 -5.04 -3.95 9.50
N ARG A 27 -4.06 -3.08 9.76
CA ARG A 27 -4.22 -1.90 10.60
C ARG A 27 -3.24 -0.79 10.26
N PRO A 28 -3.47 0.46 10.68
CA PRO A 28 -2.45 1.50 10.65
C PRO A 28 -1.18 1.09 11.40
N ILE A 29 -0.05 1.55 10.89
CA ILE A 29 1.26 1.43 11.56
C ILE A 29 1.30 2.41 12.74
N ARG A 30 1.95 2.00 13.83
CA ARG A 30 2.16 2.82 15.04
C ARG A 30 3.64 2.93 15.37
N HIS A 31 3.97 3.84 16.29
CA HIS A 31 5.34 4.02 16.78
C HIS A 31 5.95 2.72 17.32
N GLU A 32 5.15 1.88 17.97
CA GLU A 32 5.58 0.61 18.57
C GLU A 32 5.97 -0.45 17.52
N ASP A 33 5.62 -0.25 16.25
CA ASP A 33 5.98 -1.17 15.16
C ASP A 33 7.41 -0.99 14.66
N ALA A 34 8.16 0.02 15.14
CA ALA A 34 9.53 0.27 14.68
C ALA A 34 10.46 -0.97 14.73
N PRO A 35 10.45 -1.81 15.80
CA PRO A 35 11.22 -3.05 15.82
C PRO A 35 10.78 -4.03 14.73
N ARG A 36 9.47 -4.22 14.55
CA ARG A 36 8.90 -5.10 13.51
C ARG A 36 9.28 -4.64 12.11
N LEU A 37 9.23 -3.33 11.84
CA LEU A 37 9.65 -2.78 10.55
C LEU A 37 11.13 -3.03 10.27
N ARG A 38 12.01 -2.91 11.27
CA ARG A 38 13.44 -3.22 11.13
C ARG A 38 13.66 -4.70 10.84
N ASP A 39 13.02 -5.58 11.61
CA ASP A 39 13.16 -7.02 11.43
C ASP A 39 12.61 -7.47 10.06
N GLY A 40 11.49 -6.91 9.64
CA GLY A 40 10.91 -7.16 8.31
C GLY A 40 11.81 -6.67 7.19
N PHE A 41 12.39 -5.47 7.34
CA PHE A 41 13.37 -4.94 6.39
C PHE A 41 14.59 -5.87 6.24
N ARG A 42 15.10 -6.39 7.36
CA ARG A 42 16.25 -7.32 7.37
C ARG A 42 15.94 -8.66 6.69
N GLN A 43 14.67 -9.06 6.62
CA GLN A 43 14.24 -10.26 5.89
C GLN A 43 14.01 -10.03 4.39
N LEU A 44 13.92 -8.78 3.93
CA LEU A 44 13.77 -8.48 2.50
C LEU A 44 15.01 -8.87 1.72
N SER A 45 14.78 -9.40 0.52
CA SER A 45 15.85 -9.59 -0.47
C SER A 45 16.50 -8.25 -0.85
N GLN A 46 17.78 -8.28 -1.26
CA GLN A 46 18.48 -7.09 -1.75
C GLN A 46 17.73 -6.41 -2.91
N LEU A 47 17.09 -7.21 -3.79
CA LEU A 47 16.27 -6.71 -4.88
C LEU A 47 15.02 -5.97 -4.38
N ALA A 48 14.33 -6.51 -3.37
CA ALA A 48 13.17 -5.86 -2.77
C ALA A 48 13.56 -4.55 -2.06
N ARG A 49 14.69 -4.52 -1.33
CA ARG A 49 15.22 -3.31 -0.71
C ARG A 49 15.57 -2.25 -1.75
N ARG A 50 16.37 -2.61 -2.76
CA ARG A 50 16.74 -1.71 -3.86
C ARG A 50 15.51 -1.10 -4.52
N ARG A 51 14.50 -1.91 -4.85
CA ARG A 51 13.26 -1.43 -5.48
C ARG A 51 12.42 -0.52 -4.60
N ARG A 52 12.43 -0.73 -3.28
CA ARG A 52 11.64 0.05 -2.32
C ARG A 52 12.30 1.36 -1.94
N PHE A 53 13.63 1.40 -1.88
CA PHE A 53 14.40 2.56 -1.44
C PHE A 53 15.06 3.31 -2.60
N LEU A 54 14.93 2.79 -3.82
CA LEU A 54 15.53 3.33 -5.05
C LEU A 54 17.06 3.40 -5.01
N ASP A 55 17.66 2.77 -3.99
CA ASP A 55 19.09 2.74 -3.70
C ASP A 55 19.43 1.48 -2.89
N HIS A 56 20.71 1.20 -2.71
CA HIS A 56 21.21 0.16 -1.83
C HIS A 56 21.13 0.60 -0.37
N VAL A 57 20.33 -0.11 0.42
CA VAL A 57 20.15 0.16 1.86
C VAL A 57 20.36 -1.14 2.63
N ASP A 58 21.32 -1.13 3.56
CA ASP A 58 21.70 -2.29 4.37
C ASP A 58 20.84 -2.46 5.63
N ASP A 59 20.45 -1.35 6.25
CA ASP A 59 19.55 -1.30 7.41
C ASP A 59 18.76 0.01 7.43
N LEU A 60 17.66 0.04 8.20
CA LEU A 60 16.91 1.27 8.42
C LEU A 60 17.54 2.10 9.54
N SER A 61 17.77 3.38 9.28
CA SER A 61 18.19 4.32 10.32
C SER A 61 17.07 4.58 11.32
N GLU A 62 17.41 5.01 12.54
CA GLU A 62 16.40 5.43 13.54
C GLU A 62 15.51 6.55 13.01
N GLU A 63 16.08 7.45 12.21
CA GLU A 63 15.34 8.53 11.57
C GLU A 63 14.33 8.01 10.55
N GLN A 64 14.71 7.03 9.72
CA GLN A 64 13.79 6.38 8.79
C GLN A 64 12.67 5.63 9.52
N LEU A 65 13.00 4.89 10.58
CA LEU A 65 11.99 4.18 11.39
C LEU A 65 11.03 5.14 12.06
N LYS A 66 11.54 6.22 12.66
CA LYS A 66 10.71 7.27 13.24
C LYS A 66 9.83 7.90 12.17
N ALA A 67 10.39 8.23 11.01
CA ALA A 67 9.62 8.78 9.90
C ALA A 67 8.50 7.81 9.49
N PHE A 68 8.79 6.52 9.28
CA PHE A 68 7.81 5.53 8.80
C PHE A 68 6.71 5.20 9.80
N THR A 69 6.91 5.50 11.07
CA THR A 69 5.95 5.22 12.15
C THR A 69 5.27 6.46 12.72
N SER A 70 5.74 7.67 12.38
CA SER A 70 5.13 8.94 12.76
C SER A 70 4.07 9.36 11.75
N THR A 71 2.90 8.70 11.80
CA THR A 71 1.74 8.96 10.94
C THR A 71 0.73 9.89 11.63
N ASP A 72 0.03 10.73 10.85
CA ASP A 72 -0.98 11.68 11.34
C ASP A 72 -2.40 11.37 10.83
N ASP A 73 -2.57 10.23 10.17
CA ASP A 73 -3.80 9.75 9.52
C ASP A 73 -4.37 10.65 8.40
N VAL A 74 -3.64 11.70 7.98
CA VAL A 74 -4.13 12.72 7.03
C VAL A 74 -3.11 13.06 5.94
N SER A 75 -1.90 13.44 6.32
CA SER A 75 -0.80 13.81 5.43
C SER A 75 0.23 12.70 5.33
N HIS A 76 0.39 11.90 6.37
CA HIS A 76 1.20 10.70 6.38
C HIS A 76 0.37 9.53 6.92
N VAL A 77 0.06 8.57 6.05
CA VAL A 77 -0.66 7.35 6.40
C VAL A 77 0.17 6.15 6.04
N ALA A 78 0.24 5.17 6.94
CA ALA A 78 0.84 3.88 6.69
C ALA A 78 -0.06 2.76 7.22
N TRP A 79 -0.25 1.71 6.41
CA TRP A 79 -0.98 0.50 6.75
C TRP A 79 -0.02 -0.70 6.71
N GLY A 80 -0.13 -1.57 7.71
CA GLY A 80 0.58 -2.84 7.79
C GLY A 80 -0.34 -4.04 7.60
N ALA A 81 0.23 -5.14 7.12
CA ALA A 81 -0.41 -6.45 7.10
C ALA A 81 0.36 -7.42 8.00
N LEU A 82 -0.32 -8.08 8.92
CA LEU A 82 0.26 -9.02 9.88
C LEU A 82 -0.31 -10.43 9.67
N ASN A 83 0.53 -11.45 9.82
CA ASN A 83 0.11 -12.84 9.76
C ASN A 83 -0.52 -13.25 11.11
N LEU A 84 -1.82 -13.57 11.12
CA LEU A 84 -2.51 -13.96 12.35
C LEU A 84 -2.08 -15.34 12.87
N GLU A 85 -1.58 -16.21 12.00
CA GLU A 85 -1.06 -17.53 12.39
C GLU A 85 0.35 -17.44 12.98
N LYS A 86 1.04 -16.32 12.75
CA LYS A 86 2.42 -16.08 13.19
C LYS A 86 2.60 -14.65 13.72
N PRO A 87 1.98 -14.31 14.86
CA PRO A 87 1.94 -12.93 15.37
C PRO A 87 3.33 -12.38 15.76
N ASP A 88 4.31 -13.24 16.01
CA ASP A 88 5.67 -12.84 16.36
C ASP A 88 6.55 -12.48 15.14
N GLU A 89 6.08 -12.77 13.91
CA GLU A 89 6.80 -12.37 12.70
C GLU A 89 6.66 -10.86 12.43
N PRO A 90 7.67 -10.21 11.82
CA PRO A 90 7.71 -8.74 11.64
C PRO A 90 6.61 -8.13 10.78
N GLY A 91 5.82 -8.94 10.09
CA GLY A 91 4.72 -8.51 9.23
C GLY A 91 4.95 -8.86 7.76
N ILE A 92 3.84 -8.92 7.03
CA ILE A 92 3.75 -9.37 5.64
C ILE A 92 4.11 -8.24 4.67
N GLY A 93 3.80 -7.00 5.03
CA GLY A 93 4.06 -5.85 4.18
C GLY A 93 3.54 -4.54 4.76
N ILE A 94 3.97 -3.45 4.15
CA ILE A 94 3.60 -2.09 4.50
C ILE A 94 3.32 -1.29 3.22
N ALA A 95 2.29 -0.45 3.28
CA ALA A 95 2.01 0.57 2.28
C ALA A 95 1.85 1.90 2.97
N ARG A 96 2.46 2.96 2.43
CA ARG A 96 2.31 4.32 2.94
C ARG A 96 2.12 5.34 1.83
N TYR A 97 1.48 6.46 2.17
CA TYR A 97 1.56 7.68 1.39
C TYR A 97 2.04 8.86 2.24
N VAL A 98 2.70 9.82 1.60
CA VAL A 98 3.04 11.13 2.18
C VAL A 98 2.53 12.21 1.22
N ARG A 99 1.65 13.08 1.71
CA ARG A 99 1.08 14.21 0.96
C ARG A 99 2.20 15.17 0.54
N LEU A 100 2.12 15.66 -0.68
CA LEU A 100 3.05 16.66 -1.16
C LEU A 100 2.80 18.02 -0.50
N GLU A 101 3.87 18.71 -0.13
CA GLU A 101 3.78 20.05 0.48
C GLU A 101 3.29 21.11 -0.54
N ASP A 102 3.66 20.95 -1.81
CA ASP A 102 3.36 21.86 -2.91
C ASP A 102 2.02 21.57 -3.61
N ASP A 103 1.48 20.35 -3.49
CA ASP A 103 0.12 20.00 -3.94
C ASP A 103 -0.62 19.13 -2.91
N PRO A 104 -1.55 19.72 -2.11
CA PRO A 104 -2.27 18.99 -1.08
C PRO A 104 -3.27 17.95 -1.62
N LYS A 105 -3.50 17.91 -2.94
CA LYS A 105 -4.33 16.88 -3.60
C LYS A 105 -3.50 15.70 -4.08
N MET A 106 -2.18 15.70 -3.86
CA MET A 106 -1.27 14.66 -4.30
C MET A 106 -0.49 14.05 -3.14
N ALA A 107 -0.05 12.80 -3.30
CA ALA A 107 0.81 12.13 -2.34
C ALA A 107 1.77 11.15 -3.03
N ASP A 108 2.99 11.04 -2.52
CA ASP A 108 3.94 10.00 -2.92
C ASP A 108 3.62 8.70 -2.18
N VAL A 109 3.61 7.59 -2.91
CA VAL A 109 3.27 6.26 -2.38
C VAL A 109 4.47 5.33 -2.40
N ALA A 110 4.62 4.55 -1.34
CA ALA A 110 5.60 3.48 -1.27
C ALA A 110 4.98 2.20 -0.68
N ILE A 111 5.22 1.06 -1.33
CA ILE A 111 4.69 -0.25 -0.91
C ILE A 111 5.81 -1.27 -0.97
N VAL A 112 5.90 -2.12 0.05
CA VAL A 112 6.78 -3.30 0.05
C VAL A 112 6.08 -4.48 0.70
N ILE A 113 6.23 -5.65 0.09
CA ILE A 113 5.69 -6.92 0.57
C ILE A 113 6.88 -7.88 0.73
N ALA A 114 6.94 -8.55 1.87
CA ALA A 114 7.94 -9.57 2.15
C ALA A 114 7.92 -10.64 1.04
N ASP A 115 9.10 -11.09 0.62
CA ASP A 115 9.29 -11.93 -0.57
C ASP A 115 8.41 -13.19 -0.54
N GLU A 116 8.31 -13.87 0.61
CA GLU A 116 7.47 -15.08 0.82
C GLU A 116 5.96 -14.82 0.61
N TYR A 117 5.53 -13.57 0.77
CA TYR A 117 4.12 -13.20 0.71
C TYR A 117 3.72 -12.50 -0.59
N GLN A 118 4.65 -12.34 -1.53
CA GLN A 118 4.35 -11.76 -2.84
C GLN A 118 3.42 -12.66 -3.66
N GLY A 119 2.59 -12.06 -4.52
CA GLY A 119 1.66 -12.80 -5.38
C GLY A 119 0.35 -13.25 -4.71
N ARG A 120 0.22 -13.13 -3.38
CA ARG A 120 -0.93 -13.60 -2.58
C ARG A 120 -2.06 -12.57 -2.40
N GLY A 121 -1.92 -11.39 -3.02
CA GLY A 121 -2.94 -10.33 -2.96
C GLY A 121 -2.70 -9.24 -1.90
N THR A 122 -1.69 -9.37 -1.04
CA THR A 122 -1.39 -8.39 0.03
C THR A 122 -1.19 -6.97 -0.50
N GLY A 123 -0.46 -6.82 -1.62
CA GLY A 123 -0.23 -5.53 -2.24
C GLY A 123 -1.52 -4.82 -2.65
N PHE A 124 -2.50 -5.56 -3.18
CA PHE A 124 -3.79 -4.99 -3.56
C PHE A 124 -4.58 -4.51 -2.34
N VAL A 125 -4.69 -5.30 -1.28
CA VAL A 125 -5.46 -4.88 -0.09
C VAL A 125 -4.83 -3.69 0.63
N LEU A 126 -3.49 -3.68 0.77
CA LEU A 126 -2.77 -2.55 1.34
C LEU A 126 -2.90 -1.28 0.48
N GLN A 127 -2.80 -1.41 -0.84
CA GLN A 127 -3.01 -0.30 -1.75
C GLN A 127 -4.44 0.24 -1.67
N ALA A 128 -5.45 -0.62 -1.61
CA ALA A 128 -6.85 -0.20 -1.43
C ALA A 128 -7.05 0.57 -0.11
N CYS A 129 -6.36 0.18 0.97
CA CYS A 129 -6.40 0.92 2.23
C CYS A 129 -5.86 2.35 2.08
N LEU A 130 -4.76 2.52 1.33
CA LEU A 130 -4.25 3.85 1.02
C LEU A 130 -5.23 4.67 0.19
N HIS A 131 -5.83 4.09 -0.85
CA HIS A 131 -6.82 4.77 -1.68
C HIS A 131 -8.00 5.33 -0.87
N LEU A 132 -8.57 4.50 0.01
CA LEU A 132 -9.69 4.91 0.85
C LEU A 132 -9.30 5.99 1.87
N SER A 133 -8.11 5.86 2.46
CA SER A 133 -7.57 6.84 3.41
C SER A 133 -7.28 8.18 2.72
N ALA A 134 -6.62 8.14 1.56
CA ALA A 134 -6.27 9.31 0.77
C ALA A 134 -7.51 10.05 0.23
N HIS A 135 -8.51 9.30 -0.26
CA HIS A 135 -9.75 9.90 -0.73
C HIS A 135 -10.44 10.71 0.37
N ARG A 136 -10.54 10.14 1.58
CA ARG A 136 -11.10 10.81 2.77
C ARG A 136 -10.31 12.06 3.16
N ALA A 137 -8.98 12.01 3.01
CA ALA A 137 -8.07 13.11 3.33
C ALA A 137 -8.02 14.24 2.27
N GLY A 138 -8.76 14.11 1.16
CA GLY A 138 -8.79 15.11 0.09
C GLY A 138 -7.78 14.88 -1.04
N ILE A 139 -6.95 13.84 -0.96
CA ILE A 139 -5.99 13.47 -1.99
C ILE A 139 -6.73 12.82 -3.17
N ARG A 140 -6.31 13.14 -4.38
CA ARG A 140 -6.95 12.76 -5.65
C ARG A 140 -6.00 12.05 -6.60
N SER A 141 -4.69 12.16 -6.39
CA SER A 141 -3.71 11.43 -7.19
C SER A 141 -2.53 10.96 -6.36
N PHE A 142 -2.00 9.80 -6.74
CA PHE A 142 -0.78 9.25 -6.18
C PHE A 142 0.36 9.36 -7.20
N ASN A 143 1.55 9.67 -6.70
CA ASN A 143 2.79 9.52 -7.43
C ASN A 143 3.51 8.25 -6.95
N TYR A 144 4.07 7.52 -7.90
CA TYR A 144 4.91 6.36 -7.67
C TYR A 144 6.24 6.60 -8.36
N ASP A 145 7.31 6.70 -7.58
CA ASP A 145 8.67 6.65 -8.09
C ASP A 145 9.15 5.21 -8.09
N VAL A 146 9.57 4.73 -9.25
CA VAL A 146 9.88 3.32 -9.48
C VAL A 146 11.14 3.23 -10.31
N LEU A 147 12.07 2.34 -9.92
CA LEU A 147 13.20 2.01 -10.78
C LEU A 147 12.74 1.54 -12.17
N SER A 148 13.34 2.09 -13.21
CA SER A 148 12.99 1.82 -14.61
C SER A 148 13.13 0.33 -14.99
N ASP A 149 13.96 -0.42 -14.27
CA ASP A 149 14.14 -1.87 -14.45
C ASP A 149 13.02 -2.72 -13.81
N ASN A 150 12.13 -2.13 -13.03
CA ASN A 150 11.01 -2.81 -12.39
C ASN A 150 9.78 -2.79 -13.30
N GLU A 151 9.94 -3.28 -14.53
CA GLU A 151 8.90 -3.28 -15.56
C GLU A 151 7.60 -3.94 -15.09
N ARG A 152 7.71 -4.94 -14.20
CA ARG A 152 6.57 -5.63 -13.61
C ARG A 152 5.65 -4.67 -12.85
N ILE A 153 6.18 -3.82 -11.97
CA ILE A 153 5.33 -2.89 -11.20
C ILE A 153 4.87 -1.72 -12.08
N ILE A 154 5.69 -1.25 -13.01
CA ILE A 154 5.30 -0.21 -13.98
C ILE A 154 4.09 -0.68 -14.79
N LYS A 155 4.14 -1.89 -15.35
CA LYS A 155 3.02 -2.50 -16.07
C LYS A 155 1.79 -2.67 -15.18
N HIS A 156 1.99 -3.14 -13.95
CA HIS A 156 0.91 -3.31 -12.99
C HIS A 156 0.19 -2.00 -12.66
N LEU A 157 0.93 -0.92 -12.38
CA LEU A 157 0.38 0.41 -12.11
C LEU A 157 -0.37 0.95 -13.33
N LYS A 158 0.18 0.81 -14.55
CA LYS A 158 -0.50 1.21 -15.79
C LYS A 158 -1.83 0.48 -16.00
N LEU A 159 -1.88 -0.82 -15.72
CA LEU A 159 -3.13 -1.59 -15.78
C LEU A 159 -4.17 -1.14 -14.74
N MET A 160 -3.72 -0.51 -13.66
CA MET A 160 -4.59 0.14 -12.66
C MET A 160 -4.87 1.61 -12.97
N GLY A 161 -4.54 2.11 -14.17
CA GLY A 161 -4.86 3.46 -14.61
C GLY A 161 -3.79 4.51 -14.31
N ALA A 162 -2.57 4.10 -13.94
CA ALA A 162 -1.47 5.03 -13.81
C ALA A 162 -0.93 5.46 -15.18
N GLU A 163 -0.64 6.74 -15.31
CA GLU A 163 0.00 7.35 -16.48
C GLU A 163 1.47 7.63 -16.18
N HIS A 164 2.31 7.62 -17.22
CA HIS A 164 3.70 8.06 -17.07
C HIS A 164 3.74 9.57 -16.93
N ALA A 165 4.37 10.07 -15.86
CA ALA A 165 4.41 11.48 -15.52
C ALA A 165 5.81 12.10 -15.66
N GLY A 166 6.81 11.28 -15.99
CA GLY A 166 8.19 11.73 -16.19
C GLY A 166 9.21 10.68 -15.80
N ARG A 167 10.49 11.01 -16.00
CA ARG A 167 11.63 10.20 -15.61
C ARG A 167 12.77 11.11 -15.17
N ALA A 168 13.48 10.73 -14.12
CA ALA A 168 14.76 11.30 -13.73
C ALA A 168 15.74 10.14 -13.55
N ASP A 169 16.90 10.20 -14.23
CA ASP A 169 17.88 9.11 -14.29
C ASP A 169 17.24 7.74 -14.61
N ASN A 170 17.31 6.80 -13.67
CA ASN A 170 16.74 5.46 -13.75
C ASN A 170 15.46 5.29 -12.93
N ILE A 171 14.75 6.38 -12.62
CA ILE A 171 13.50 6.40 -11.86
C ILE A 171 12.37 6.93 -12.75
N ASP A 172 11.40 6.08 -13.04
CA ASP A 172 10.14 6.46 -13.67
C ASP A 172 9.15 6.94 -12.61
N ARG A 173 8.53 8.09 -12.87
CA ARG A 173 7.39 8.59 -12.09
C ARG A 173 6.10 8.22 -12.79
N LEU A 174 5.21 7.54 -12.09
CA LEU A 174 3.85 7.27 -12.53
C LEU A 174 2.84 8.02 -11.66
N ARG A 175 1.80 8.58 -12.29
CA ARG A 175 0.69 9.23 -11.61
C ARG A 175 -0.56 8.38 -11.74
N MET A 176 -1.22 8.07 -10.63
CA MET A 176 -2.44 7.27 -10.63
C MET A 176 -3.59 8.02 -9.93
N PRO A 177 -4.82 7.99 -10.48
CA PRO A 177 -5.99 8.52 -9.79
C PRO A 177 -6.25 7.79 -8.46
N VAL A 178 -6.72 8.51 -7.45
CA VAL A 178 -7.19 7.90 -6.20
C VAL A 178 -8.65 7.46 -6.35
N TYR A 179 -8.87 6.15 -6.33
CA TYR A 179 -10.19 5.52 -6.30
C TYR A 179 -10.82 5.49 -4.91
N SER A 180 -12.15 5.57 -4.86
CA SER A 180 -12.92 5.46 -3.62
C SER A 180 -13.97 4.35 -3.64
N ARG A 181 -14.31 3.89 -4.85
CA ARG A 181 -15.35 2.90 -5.15
C ARG A 181 -14.83 1.91 -6.18
N ALA A 182 -15.44 0.73 -6.20
CA ALA A 182 -15.06 -0.36 -7.10
C ALA A 182 -15.19 -0.01 -8.60
N TRP A 183 -16.18 0.81 -8.99
CA TRP A 183 -16.36 1.23 -10.40
C TRP A 183 -15.50 2.43 -10.80
N ASP A 184 -14.81 3.07 -9.86
CA ASP A 184 -13.84 4.12 -10.21
C ASP A 184 -12.56 3.49 -10.81
N VAL A 185 -12.31 2.20 -10.50
CA VAL A 185 -11.15 1.43 -10.95
C VAL A 185 -11.32 1.00 -12.41
N PRO A 186 -10.27 1.07 -13.26
CA PRO A 186 -10.33 0.55 -14.63
C PRO A 186 -10.79 -0.91 -14.69
N ASP A 187 -11.75 -1.23 -15.56
CA ASP A 187 -12.35 -2.56 -15.69
C ASP A 187 -12.01 -3.29 -17.00
N GLY A 188 -11.26 -2.64 -17.89
CA GLY A 188 -10.84 -3.20 -19.18
C GLY A 188 -9.78 -4.31 -19.10
N ASN A 189 -9.31 -4.69 -17.90
CA ASN A 189 -8.32 -5.74 -17.71
C ASN A 189 -8.49 -6.46 -16.36
N GLU A 190 -7.90 -7.65 -16.24
CA GLU A 190 -8.05 -8.51 -15.06
C GLU A 190 -7.42 -7.93 -13.78
N ILE A 191 -6.35 -7.14 -13.88
CA ILE A 191 -5.72 -6.50 -12.72
C ILE A 191 -6.64 -5.45 -12.11
N GLY A 192 -7.23 -4.59 -12.96
CA GLY A 192 -8.20 -3.59 -12.52
C GLY A 192 -9.48 -4.22 -11.97
N LYS A 193 -10.03 -5.25 -12.62
CA LYS A 193 -11.18 -6.02 -12.10
C LYS A 193 -10.88 -6.66 -10.74
N ARG A 194 -9.69 -7.25 -10.57
CA ARG A 194 -9.24 -7.82 -9.28
C ARG A 194 -9.14 -6.75 -8.21
N PHE A 195 -8.60 -5.58 -8.53
CA PHE A 195 -8.52 -4.48 -7.58
C PHE A 195 -9.91 -3.95 -7.20
N ALA A 196 -10.82 -3.80 -8.16
CA ALA A 196 -12.22 -3.45 -7.90
C ALA A 196 -12.89 -4.44 -6.94
N GLU A 197 -12.60 -5.74 -7.05
CA GLU A 197 -13.12 -6.76 -6.14
C GLU A 197 -12.64 -6.59 -4.70
N VAL A 198 -11.40 -6.13 -4.49
CA VAL A 198 -10.91 -5.77 -3.15
C VAL A 198 -11.78 -4.68 -2.53
N PHE A 199 -12.10 -3.61 -3.26
CA PHE A 199 -13.04 -2.58 -2.77
C PHE A 199 -14.42 -3.14 -2.42
N ARG A 200 -14.90 -4.15 -3.16
CA ARG A 200 -16.19 -4.79 -2.85
C ARG A 200 -16.13 -5.54 -1.52
N LYS A 201 -15.06 -6.32 -1.31
CA LYS A 201 -14.83 -7.09 -0.08
C LYS A 201 -14.61 -6.19 1.14
N LEU A 202 -13.91 -5.07 0.98
CA LEU A 202 -13.66 -4.10 2.05
C LEU A 202 -14.93 -3.41 2.57
N ARG A 203 -16.08 -3.52 1.91
CA ARG A 203 -17.36 -2.99 2.46
C ARG A 203 -17.94 -3.85 3.57
N SER A 204 -17.56 -5.12 3.66
CA SER A 204 -18.12 -6.08 4.61
C SER A 204 -17.12 -6.51 5.69
N VAL A 205 -15.92 -5.93 5.72
CA VAL A 205 -14.96 -6.22 6.79
C VAL A 205 -15.49 -5.67 8.11
N GLN A 206 -15.25 -6.42 9.18
CA GLN A 206 -15.65 -6.04 10.53
C GLN A 206 -14.41 -5.66 11.32
N ALA A 207 -14.59 -4.82 12.34
CA ALA A 207 -13.52 -4.49 13.26
C ALA A 207 -13.00 -5.76 13.92
N ALA A 208 -11.67 -5.89 14.00
CA ALA A 208 -10.98 -6.93 14.73
C ALA A 208 -10.23 -6.32 15.91
N ALA A 209 -9.94 -7.15 16.92
CA ALA A 209 -8.94 -6.80 17.91
C ALA A 209 -7.55 -6.79 17.25
N ASP A 210 -6.69 -5.92 17.76
CA ASP A 210 -5.27 -5.86 17.42
C ASP A 210 -4.46 -6.64 18.45
#